data_AF-A0A2E9E1U3-F1
#
_entry.id   AF-A0A2E9E1U3-F1
#
_cell.length_a   1.000
_cell.length_b   1.000
_cell.length_c   1.000
_cell.angle_alpha   90.00
_cell.angle_beta   90.00
_cell.angle_gamma   90.00
#
_symmetry.space_group_name_H-M   'P 1'
#
loop_
_entity.id
_entity.type
_entity.pdbx_description
1 polymer ?
#
loop_
_entity_poly.entity_id
_entity_poly.type
_entity_poly.pdbx_seq_one_letter_code
_entity_poly.pdbx_strand_id
1 'polypeptide(L)' 'MYVCNCNGISERMVQTALNDGAKTWIQVHEYFEFAPCCGKCNTEITDAITLKTRQEPAARPSSQSVFKSPLLAREF' A
#
# COMPACT_ATOMS: atom_id res chain seq x y z
N MET A 1 -6.94 15.61 3.97
CA MET A 1 -7.45 16.01 5.31
C MET A 1 -6.67 15.30 6.42
N TYR A 2 -6.82 15.71 7.69
CA TYR A 2 -6.34 14.90 8.82
C TYR A 2 -7.35 13.80 9.12
N VAL A 3 -6.83 12.57 9.22
CA VAL A 3 -7.59 11.38 9.60
C VAL A 3 -7.41 11.11 11.10
N CYS A 4 -6.19 11.27 11.63
CA CYS A 4 -5.92 11.23 13.05
C CYS A 4 -5.48 12.60 13.58
N ASN A 5 -6.32 13.24 14.39
CA ASN A 5 -6.01 14.53 15.00
C ASN A 5 -5.03 14.44 16.17
N CYS A 6 -4.94 13.29 16.86
CA CYS A 6 -4.02 13.12 17.99
C CYS A 6 -2.55 13.09 17.55
N ASN A 7 -2.28 12.36 16.47
CA ASN A 7 -0.92 12.10 15.98
C ASN A 7 -0.63 12.80 14.65
N GLY A 8 -1.52 13.69 14.19
CA GLY A 8 -1.34 14.43 12.95
C GLY A 8 -1.25 13.56 11.69
N ILE A 9 -1.92 12.40 11.65
CA ILE A 9 -1.88 11.53 10.47
C ILE A 9 -2.86 12.05 9.43
N SER A 10 -2.34 12.45 8.27
CA SER A 10 -3.15 12.86 7.13
C SER A 10 -3.58 11.66 6.27
N GLU A 11 -4.59 11.85 5.44
CA GLU A 11 -5.03 10.86 4.45
C GLU A 11 -3.88 10.39 3.53
N ARG A 12 -2.99 11.30 3.12
CA ARG A 12 -1.80 10.94 2.33
C ARG A 12 -0.83 10.04 3.08
N MET A 13 -0.68 10.28 4.39
CA MET A 13 0.14 9.43 5.25
C MET A 13 -0.48 8.05 5.43
N VAL A 14 -1.80 7.97 5.58
CA VAL A 14 -2.52 6.68 5.58
C VAL A 14 -2.21 5.92 4.28
N GLN A 15 -2.41 6.56 3.12
CA GLN A 15 -2.11 5.91 1.83
C GLN A 15 -0.64 5.48 1.71
N THR A 16 0.30 6.27 2.25
CA THR A 16 1.73 5.92 2.28
C THR A 16 1.97 4.65 3.09
N ALA A 17 1.48 4.58 4.33
CA ALA A 17 1.61 3.40 5.18
C ALA A 17 0.95 2.16 4.56
N LEU A 18 -0.23 2.34 3.94
CA LEU A 18 -0.88 1.24 3.23
C LEU A 18 -0.06 0.77 2.02
N ASN A 19 0.55 1.68 1.26
CA ASN A 19 1.42 1.35 0.11
C ASN A 19 2.67 0.59 0.53
N ASP A 20 3.15 0.82 1.76
CA ASP A 20 4.24 0.06 2.35
C ASP A 20 3.78 -1.23 3.08
N GLY A 21 2.49 -1.57 2.98
CA GLY A 21 1.97 -2.86 3.42
C GLY A 21 1.30 -2.88 4.79
N ALA A 22 0.98 -1.74 5.39
CA ALA A 22 0.14 -1.70 6.59
C ALA A 22 -1.26 -2.30 6.29
N LYS A 23 -1.71 -3.25 7.11
CA LYS A 23 -2.99 -3.97 6.96
C LYS A 23 -3.95 -3.73 8.10
N THR A 24 -3.53 -3.03 9.15
CA THR A 24 -4.36 -2.72 10.31
C THR A 24 -4.22 -1.27 10.71
N TRP A 25 -5.25 -0.76 11.37
CA TRP A 25 -5.24 0.60 11.93
C TRP A 25 -4.04 0.85 12.87
N ILE A 26 -3.63 -0.17 13.64
CA ILE A 26 -2.46 -0.10 14.53
C ILE A 26 -1.18 0.00 13.71
N GLN A 27 -1.01 -0.82 12.66
CA GLN A 27 0.18 -0.79 11.79
C GLN A 27 0.35 0.55 11.08
N VAL A 28 -0.74 1.26 10.75
CA VAL A 28 -0.65 2.62 10.20
C VAL A 28 -0.04 3.60 11.21
N HIS A 29 -0.27 3.41 12.51
CA HIS A 29 0.34 4.23 13.56
C HIS A 29 1.80 3.83 13.78
N GLU A 30 2.08 2.52 13.90
CA GLU A 30 3.42 1.97 14.10
C GLU A 30 4.38 2.36 12.97
N TYR A 31 3.90 2.46 11.73
CA TYR A 31 4.69 2.92 10.58
C TYR A 31 5.32 4.31 10.79
N PHE A 32 4.67 5.18 11.56
CA PHE A 32 5.17 6.52 11.91
C PHE A 32 5.67 6.60 13.36
N GLU A 33 5.97 5.45 13.98
CA GLU A 33 6.43 5.35 15.38
C GLU A 33 5.44 5.94 16.39
N PHE A 34 4.14 5.91 16.07
CA PHE A 34 3.09 6.40 16.95
C PHE A 34 2.35 5.26 17.66
N ALA A 35 1.99 5.51 18.91
CA ALA A 35 0.97 4.71 19.60
C ALA A 35 -0.44 5.27 19.31
N PRO A 36 -1.47 4.41 19.19
CA PRO A 36 -2.85 4.87 19.13
C PRO A 36 -3.24 5.68 20.39
N CYS A 37 -4.04 6.73 20.22
CA CYS A 37 -4.48 7.60 21.32
C CYS A 37 -5.98 7.44 21.63
N CYS A 38 -6.85 8.22 20.97
CA CYS A 38 -8.29 8.23 21.28
C CYS A 38 -9.14 7.21 20.49
N GLY A 39 -8.56 6.56 19.48
CA GLY A 39 -9.26 5.57 18.65
C GLY A 39 -10.24 6.10 17.61
N LYS A 40 -10.55 7.40 17.59
CA LYS A 40 -11.59 7.97 16.70
C LYS A 40 -11.29 7.82 15.20
N CYS A 41 -10.02 7.73 14.83
CA CYS A 41 -9.59 7.52 13.44
C CYS A 41 -9.68 6.05 12.98
N ASN A 42 -10.05 5.12 13.86
CA ASN A 42 -10.06 3.69 13.56
C ASN A 42 -11.00 3.35 12.40
N THR A 43 -12.24 3.85 12.43
CA THR A 43 -13.21 3.58 11.36
C THR A 43 -12.70 4.06 10.01
N GLU A 44 -12.25 5.32 9.90
CA GLU A 44 -11.78 5.87 8.63
C GLU A 44 -10.56 5.13 8.07
N ILE A 45 -9.59 4.76 8.93
CA ILE A 45 -8.40 4.01 8.49
C ILE A 45 -8.77 2.58 8.09
N THR A 46 -9.67 1.93 8.82
CA THR A 46 -10.14 0.57 8.51
C THR A 46 -10.93 0.54 7.20
N ASP A 47 -11.72 1.57 6.93
CA ASP A 47 -12.42 1.73 5.65
C ASP A 47 -11.40 1.92 4.50
N ALA A 48 -10.37 2.73 4.70
CA ALA A 48 -9.29 2.90 3.72
C ALA A 48 -8.55 1.57 3.43
N ILE A 49 -8.26 0.77 4.46
CA ILE A 49 -7.68 -0.58 4.31
C ILE A 49 -8.61 -1.48 3.49
N THR A 50 -9.90 -1.48 3.81
CA THR A 50 -10.90 -2.32 3.16
C THR A 50 -11.06 -1.94 1.68
N LEU A 51 -11.09 -0.65 1.38
CA LEU A 51 -11.15 -0.14 0.01
C LEU A 51 -9.90 -0.52 -0.77
N LYS A 52 -8.71 -0.35 -0.19
CA LYS A 52 -7.46 -0.71 -0.85
C LYS A 52 -7.38 -2.20 -1.17
N THR A 53 -7.76 -3.05 -0.21
CA THR A 53 -7.76 -4.51 -0.38
C THR A 53 -8.66 -4.95 -1.54
N ARG A 54 -9.76 -4.23 -1.79
CA ARG A 54 -10.66 -4.49 -2.94
C ARG A 54 -10.11 -3.98 -4.27
N GLN A 55 -9.23 -2.97 -4.23
CA GLN A 55 -8.65 -2.34 -5.41
C GLN A 55 -7.38 -3.02 -5.90
N GLU A 56 -6.66 -3.75 -5.04
CA GLU A 56 -5.54 -4.58 -5.49
C GLU A 56 -6.05 -5.63 -6.48
N PRO A 57 -5.66 -5.58 -7.76
CA PRO A 57 -6.00 -6.63 -8.70
C PRO A 57 -5.35 -7.92 -8.20
N ALA A 58 -6.14 -8.99 -8.12
CA ALA A 58 -5.64 -10.34 -7.84
C ALA A 58 -4.37 -10.57 -8.67
N ALA A 59 -3.24 -10.75 -7.97
CA ALA A 59 -1.89 -10.73 -8.50
C ALA A 59 -1.81 -11.23 -9.95
N ARG A 60 -1.63 -10.29 -10.90
CA ARG A 60 -1.19 -10.64 -12.25
C ARG A 60 0.29 -10.98 -12.11
N PRO A 61 0.75 -12.23 -12.34
CA PRO A 61 2.17 -12.51 -12.32
C PRO A 61 2.84 -11.59 -13.34
N SER A 62 3.84 -10.85 -12.89
CA SER A 62 4.58 -9.90 -13.70
C SER A 62 5.31 -10.66 -14.81
N SER A 63 4.69 -10.72 -15.99
CA SER A 63 5.31 -11.25 -17.19
C SER A 63 6.38 -10.27 -17.69
N GLN A 64 7.54 -10.25 -17.04
CA GLN A 64 8.71 -9.56 -17.58
C GLN A 64 9.60 -10.54 -18.33
N SER A 65 9.43 -10.48 -19.66
CA SER A 65 10.37 -10.81 -20.75
C SER A 65 10.49 -12.27 -21.23
N VAL A 66 9.60 -12.66 -22.15
CA VAL A 66 9.79 -13.82 -23.04
C VAL A 66 10.36 -13.42 -24.43
N PHE A 67 10.64 -12.14 -24.69
CA PHE A 67 11.26 -11.72 -25.95
C PHE A 67 12.78 -11.57 -25.85
N LYS A 68 13.49 -12.70 -25.85
CA LYS A 68 14.81 -12.77 -26.51
C LYS A 68 14.63 -13.63 -27.75
N SER A 69 14.14 -13.01 -28.82
CA SER A 69 13.99 -13.65 -30.12
C SER A 69 15.34 -14.21 -30.60
N PRO A 70 15.40 -15.47 -31.05
CA PRO A 70 16.59 -16.03 -31.68
C PRO A 70 16.52 -15.68 -33.16
N LEU A 71 17.42 -14.86 -33.70
CA LEU A 71 17.68 -14.75 -35.15
C LEU A 71 18.73 -13.67 -35.39
N LEU A 72 20.01 -14.07 -35.44
CA LEU A 72 20.99 -13.76 -36.49
C LEU A 72 22.39 -14.14 -36.00
N ALA A 73 22.88 -15.30 -36.43
CA ALA A 73 24.31 -15.55 -36.65
C ALA A 73 24.46 -16.86 -37.42
N ARG A 74 24.12 -16.82 -38.70
CA ARG A 74 24.61 -17.78 -39.70
C ARG A 74 25.28 -16.97 -40.82
N GLU A 75 26.54 -17.35 -41.06
CA GLU A 75 27.32 -17.28 -42.31
C GLU A 75 28.09 -15.97 -42.59
N PHE A 76 29.38 -15.95 -42.21
CA PHE A 76 30.55 -16.01 -43.13
C PHE A 76 31.81 -16.44 -42.36
#